data_AF-A0A328EE87-F1
#
_entry.id   AF-A0A328EE87-F1
#
_cell.length_a   1.000
_cell.length_b   1.000
_cell.length_c   1.000
_cell.angle_alpha   90.00
_cell.angle_beta   90.00
_cell.angle_gamma   90.00
#
_symmetry.space_group_name_H-M   'P 1'
#
loop_
_entity.id
_entity.type
_entity.pdbx_description
1 polymer ?
#
loop_
_entity_poly.entity_id
_entity_poly.type
_entity_poly.pdbx_seq_one_letter_code
_entity_poly.pdbx_strand_id
1 'polypeptide(L)'
;MQEKEKDTLEETRIEVIYYRKNAINPPISIFEGTLEQFLMLPRIEPYGKVVGRSCVNDHEAIVEVRTSSNRHKKLIAKEIQRARD
;
A
#
# COMPACT_ATOMS: atom_id res chain seq x y z
N MET A 1 10.81 11.14 -41.49
CA MET A 1 11.27 10.30 -40.36
C MET A 1 10.35 10.60 -39.19
N GLN A 2 9.54 9.64 -38.77
CA GLN A 2 8.72 9.74 -37.56
C GLN A 2 9.25 8.67 -36.62
N GLU A 3 10.19 9.06 -35.77
CA GLU A 3 10.58 8.23 -34.64
C GLU A 3 9.43 8.33 -33.63
N LYS A 4 8.60 7.29 -33.65
CA LYS A 4 7.63 7.00 -32.59
C LYS A 4 8.40 7.01 -31.28
N GLU A 5 8.06 7.96 -30.41
CA GLU A 5 8.30 7.85 -28.97
C GLU A 5 7.67 6.53 -28.49
N LYS A 6 8.43 5.45 -28.58
CA LYS A 6 8.20 4.25 -27.77
C LYS A 6 8.66 4.64 -26.38
N ASP A 7 7.75 5.34 -25.70
CA ASP A 7 7.74 5.51 -24.27
C ASP A 7 8.05 4.15 -23.66
N THR A 8 9.29 3.99 -23.23
CA THR A 8 9.79 2.76 -22.64
C THR A 8 9.34 2.80 -21.19
N LEU A 9 8.03 2.79 -21.00
CA LEU A 9 7.39 2.50 -19.72
C LEU A 9 7.67 1.02 -19.46
N GLU A 10 8.87 0.73 -18.95
CA GLU A 10 9.10 -0.46 -18.17
C GLU A 10 7.94 -0.52 -17.16
N GLU A 11 7.09 -1.54 -17.29
CA GLU A 11 5.76 -1.66 -16.69
C GLU A 11 5.85 -1.70 -15.16
N THR A 12 6.21 -0.58 -14.54
CA THR A 12 6.45 -0.47 -13.11
C THR A 12 5.10 -0.64 -12.39
N ARG A 13 5.01 -1.65 -11.53
CA ARG A 13 3.79 -1.89 -10.73
C ARG A 13 3.91 -1.14 -9.41
N ILE A 14 2.86 -0.38 -9.09
CA ILE A 14 2.71 0.24 -7.78
C ILE A 14 1.90 -0.71 -6.91
N GLU A 15 2.46 -1.07 -5.76
CA GLU A 15 1.82 -1.96 -4.80
C GLU A 15 1.88 -1.35 -3.40
N VAL A 16 0.79 -1.48 -2.63
CA VAL A 16 0.76 -1.15 -1.22
C VAL A 16 0.91 -2.45 -0.42
N ILE A 17 1.94 -2.50 0.40
CA ILE A 17 2.22 -3.63 1.27
C ILE A 17 1.76 -3.31 2.70
N TYR A 18 1.07 -4.28 3.34
CA TYR A 18 0.67 -4.21 4.74
C TYR A 18 1.60 -5.02 5.62
N TYR A 19 2.11 -4.43 6.68
CA TYR A 19 2.85 -5.16 7.72
C TYR A 19 2.46 -4.68 9.11
N ARG A 20 2.74 -5.50 10.14
CA ARG A 20 2.48 -5.08 11.52
C ARG A 20 3.46 -3.98 11.86
N LYS A 21 3.02 -2.95 12.59
CA LYS A 21 3.91 -1.89 13.09
C LYS A 21 5.18 -2.41 13.77
N ASN A 22 5.08 -3.57 14.43
CA ASN A 22 6.18 -4.19 15.17
C ASN A 22 6.89 -5.34 14.41
N ALA A 23 6.55 -5.60 13.14
CA ALA A 23 7.18 -6.65 12.34
C ALA A 23 7.50 -6.12 10.95
N ILE A 24 8.80 -6.04 10.64
CA ILE A 24 9.31 -5.60 9.33
C ILE A 24 9.17 -6.73 8.27
N ASN A 25 8.91 -7.97 8.67
CA ASN A 25 8.63 -9.08 7.74
C ASN A 25 7.97 -10.29 8.44
N PRO A 26 7.17 -11.11 7.72
CA PRO A 26 6.70 -10.89 6.35
C PRO A 26 5.50 -9.93 6.27
N PRO A 27 5.26 -9.32 5.10
CA PRO A 27 4.04 -8.58 4.85
C PRO A 27 2.83 -9.50 4.98
N ILE A 28 1.77 -8.95 5.57
CA ILE A 28 0.52 -9.67 5.82
C ILE A 28 -0.28 -9.77 4.52
N SER A 29 -0.19 -8.77 3.65
CA SER A 29 -0.95 -8.71 2.40
C SER A 29 -0.36 -7.65 1.47
N ILE A 30 -0.73 -7.72 0.19
CA ILE A 30 -0.32 -6.82 -0.89
C ILE A 30 -1.60 -6.35 -1.58
N PHE A 31 -1.67 -5.06 -1.88
CA PHE A 31 -2.72 -4.44 -2.68
C PHE A 31 -2.07 -3.85 -3.93
N GLU A 32 -2.55 -4.21 -5.11
CA GLU A 32 -2.09 -3.60 -6.36
C GLU A 32 -2.79 -2.25 -6.54
N GLY A 33 -2.02 -1.17 -6.54
CA GLY A 33 -2.52 0.21 -6.59
C GLY A 33 -1.73 1.16 -5.69
N THR A 34 -2.14 2.43 -5.68
CA THR A 34 -1.49 3.46 -4.86
C THR A 34 -1.99 3.45 -3.42
N LEU A 35 -1.22 4.04 -2.50
CA LEU A 35 -1.65 4.26 -1.12
C LEU A 35 -2.93 5.09 -1.07
N GLU A 36 -3.07 6.08 -1.92
CA GLU A 36 -4.28 6.92 -1.95
C GLU A 36 -5.52 6.11 -2.37
N GLN A 37 -5.41 5.31 -3.45
CA GLN A 37 -6.48 4.40 -3.87
C GLN A 37 -6.85 3.45 -2.74
N PHE A 38 -5.84 2.90 -2.07
CA PHE A 38 -6.04 2.05 -0.92
C PHE A 38 -6.84 2.73 0.22
N LEU A 39 -6.50 3.98 0.54
CA LEU A 39 -7.17 4.76 1.60
C LEU A 39 -8.59 5.20 1.23
N MET A 40 -8.93 5.27 -0.06
CA MET A 40 -10.26 5.64 -0.55
C MET A 40 -11.26 4.48 -0.55
N LEU A 41 -10.83 3.24 -0.28
CA LEU A 41 -11.71 2.08 -0.37
C LEU A 41 -12.80 2.17 0.71
N PRO A 42 -14.10 2.28 0.33
CA PRO A 42 -15.17 2.80 1.19
C PRO A 42 -15.58 1.89 2.35
N ARG A 43 -15.05 0.66 2.40
CA ARG A 43 -15.24 -0.38 3.42
C ARG A 43 -14.57 -1.61 2.85
N ILE A 44 -13.36 -1.90 3.29
CA ILE A 44 -12.86 -3.25 3.10
C ILE A 44 -12.49 -3.72 4.49
N GLU A 45 -13.10 -4.78 4.97
CA GLU A 45 -12.37 -5.65 5.88
C GLU A 45 -11.41 -6.43 4.98
N PRO A 46 -10.07 -6.32 5.15
CA PRO A 46 -9.36 -5.92 6.36
C PRO A 46 -8.66 -4.54 6.30
N TYR A 47 -9.14 -3.55 5.55
CA TYR A 47 -8.44 -2.29 5.30
C TYR A 47 -9.02 -1.09 6.05
N GLY A 48 -8.13 -0.51 6.83
CA GLY A 48 -8.43 0.14 8.08
C GLY A 48 -8.67 1.63 8.01
N LYS A 49 -9.22 2.16 9.12
CA LYS A 49 -9.29 3.59 9.37
C LYS A 49 -7.87 4.17 9.42
N VAL A 50 -7.61 5.25 8.69
CA VAL A 50 -6.33 5.98 8.82
C VAL A 50 -6.21 6.51 10.24
N VAL A 51 -5.15 6.09 10.94
CA VAL A 51 -4.84 6.57 12.30
C VAL A 51 -3.63 7.50 12.33
N GLY A 52 -2.85 7.54 11.25
CA GLY A 52 -1.78 8.51 11.08
C GLY A 52 -1.10 8.35 9.72
N ARG A 53 -0.55 9.43 9.18
CA ARG A 53 0.38 9.39 8.04
C ARG A 53 1.80 9.59 8.57
N SER A 54 2.78 8.97 7.92
CA SER A 54 4.17 9.22 8.27
C SER A 54 4.54 10.65 7.87
N CYS A 55 5.19 11.39 8.76
CA CYS A 55 5.73 12.72 8.44
C CYS A 55 7.11 12.66 7.76
N VAL A 56 7.67 11.45 7.62
CA VAL A 56 9.02 11.20 7.08
C VAL A 56 8.94 10.48 5.74
N ASN A 57 7.83 9.81 5.44
CA ASN A 57 7.61 9.08 4.19
C ASN A 57 6.15 9.25 3.75
N ASP A 58 5.92 10.08 2.73
CA ASP A 58 4.58 10.36 2.21
C ASP A 58 3.88 9.13 1.62
N HIS A 59 4.67 8.11 1.27
CA HIS A 59 4.22 6.81 0.77
C HIS A 59 3.93 5.80 1.89
N GLU A 60 3.80 6.25 3.14
CA GLU A 60 3.53 5.40 4.30
C GLU A 60 2.41 5.95 5.19
N ALA A 61 1.45 5.09 5.53
CA ALA A 61 0.38 5.39 6.47
C ALA A 61 0.20 4.27 7.50
N ILE A 62 -0.19 4.67 8.72
CA ILE A 62 -0.67 3.76 9.75
C ILE A 62 -2.18 3.65 9.61
N VAL A 63 -2.65 2.43 9.40
CA VAL A 63 -4.07 2.09 9.28
C VAL A 63 -4.49 1.15 10.40
N GLU A 64 -5.69 1.33 10.93
CA GLU A 64 -6.26 0.48 11.96
C GLU A 64 -7.32 -0.44 11.37
N VAL A 65 -7.02 -1.74 11.39
CA VAL A 65 -7.84 -2.79 10.78
C VAL A 65 -8.59 -3.57 11.85
N ARG A 66 -9.83 -3.96 11.54
CA ARG A 66 -10.59 -4.89 12.38
C ARG A 66 -10.24 -6.32 11.98
N THR A 67 -9.86 -7.14 12.94
CA THR A 67 -9.63 -8.57 12.71
C THR A 67 -10.94 -9.35 12.84
N SER A 68 -10.96 -10.58 12.32
CA SER A 68 -12.07 -11.54 12.50
C SER A 68 -12.44 -11.78 13.97
N SER A 69 -11.51 -11.57 14.89
CA SER A 69 -11.71 -11.61 16.34
C SER A 69 -12.22 -10.30 16.97
N ASN A 70 -12.73 -9.35 16.17
CA ASN A 70 -13.16 -8.01 16.60
C ASN A 70 -12.09 -7.16 17.30
N ARG A 71 -10.81 -7.52 17.17
CA ARG A 71 -9.71 -6.73 17.71
C ARG A 71 -9.23 -5.72 16.68
N HIS A 72 -8.84 -4.55 17.16
CA HIS A 72 -8.24 -3.52 16.33
C HIS A 72 -6.74 -3.76 16.28
N LYS A 73 -6.16 -3.74 15.08
CA LYS A 73 -4.71 -3.84 14.86
C LYS A 73 -4.22 -2.68 14.03
N LYS A 74 -3.13 -2.07 14.47
CA LYS A 74 -2.43 -1.04 13.69
C LYS A 74 -1.43 -1.71 12.75
N LEU A 75 -1.63 -1.49 11.46
CA LEU A 75 -0.75 -1.90 10.39
C LEU A 75 -0.09 -0.68 9.77
N ILE A 76 1.07 -0.89 9.18
CA ILE A 76 1.72 0.08 8.31
C ILE A 76 1.40 -0.35 6.88
N ALA A 77 0.80 0.56 6.13
CA ALA A 77 0.59 0.48 4.70
C ALA A 77 1.68 1.31 4.03
N LYS A 78 2.51 0.68 3.20
CA LYS A 78 3.60 1.34 2.49
C LYS A 78 3.47 1.08 1.00
N GLU A 79 3.45 2.15 0.22
CA GLU A 79 3.53 2.08 -1.23
C GLU A 79 4.97 1.78 -1.67
N ILE A 80 5.10 0.84 -2.59
CA ILE A 80 6.36 0.36 -3.12
C ILE A 80 6.22 0.21 -4.62
N GLN A 81 7.23 0.66 -5.35
CA GLN A 81 7.36 0.41 -6.78
C GLN A 81 8.17 -0.85 -7.00
N ARG A 82 7.64 -1.77 -7.82
CA ARG A 82 8.35 -2.98 -8.24
C ARG A 82 8.52 -3.00 -9.75
N ALA A 83 9.70 -3.42 -10.18
CA ALA A 83 9.94 -3.81 -11.56
C ALA A 83 9.12 -5.08 -11.85
N ARG A 84 8.56 -5.17 -13.06
CA ARG A 84 7.87 -6.36 -13.54
C ARG A 84 8.94 -7.32 -14.05
N ASP A 85 9.21 -8.39 -13.30
CA ASP A 85 10.01 -9.53 -13.75
C ASP A 85 9.32 -10.27 -14.92
#